data_AF-A0A7Y8FEJ0-F1
#
_entry.id   AF-A0A7Y8FEJ0-F1
#
_cell.length_a   1.000
_cell.length_b   1.000
_cell.length_c   1.000
_cell.angle_alpha   90.00
_cell.angle_beta   90.00
_cell.angle_gamma   90.00
#
_symmetry.space_group_name_H-M   'P 1'
#
loop_
_entity.id
_entity.type
_entity.pdbx_description
1 polymer ?
#
loop_
_entity_poly.entity_id
_entity_poly.type
_entity_poly.pdbx_seq_one_letter_code
_entity_poly.pdbx_strand_id
1 'polypeptide(L)'
;MNRHQKTFDRIREAVLPEFRDRVADYLVDYEEVLLDTAAEPQVLYAIAQQLRGYLRGLNTTRVLGMADWEDLDRRVVQAWLVLQQAE
;
A
#
# COMPACT_ATOMS: atom_id res chain seq x y z
N MET A 1 -8.66 12.24 9.31
CA MET A 1 -7.79 11.13 8.84
C MET A 1 -7.65 11.22 7.33
N ASN A 2 -6.43 11.41 6.83
CA ASN A 2 -6.14 11.50 5.40
C ASN A 2 -6.55 10.19 4.69
N ARG A 3 -7.07 10.27 3.46
CA ARG A 3 -7.53 9.09 2.68
C ARG A 3 -6.41 8.05 2.53
N HIS A 4 -5.18 8.51 2.48
CA HIS A 4 -3.97 7.69 2.37
C HIS A 4 -3.69 6.88 3.65
N GLN A 5 -3.81 7.49 4.83
CA GLN A 5 -3.63 6.81 6.11
C GLN A 5 -4.63 5.64 6.28
N LYS A 6 -5.88 5.87 5.87
CA LYS A 6 -6.92 4.83 5.89
C LYS A 6 -6.60 3.63 4.99
N THR A 7 -5.77 3.81 3.96
CA THR A 7 -5.30 2.68 3.14
C THR A 7 -4.33 1.82 3.94
N PHE A 8 -3.37 2.43 4.63
CA PHE A 8 -2.40 1.71 5.47
C PHE A 8 -3.04 0.99 6.65
N ASP A 9 -3.98 1.63 7.34
CA ASP A 9 -4.75 0.97 8.41
C ASP A 9 -5.44 -0.29 7.90
N ARG A 10 -6.07 -0.21 6.72
CA ARG A 10 -6.78 -1.33 6.12
C ARG A 10 -5.85 -2.46 5.69
N ILE A 11 -4.62 -2.15 5.25
CA ILE A 11 -3.61 -3.18 4.98
C ILE A 11 -3.30 -3.93 6.28
N ARG A 12 -3.05 -3.21 7.39
CA ARG A 12 -2.73 -3.83 8.69
C ARG A 12 -3.87 -4.69 9.22
N GLU A 13 -5.11 -4.27 9.03
CA GLU A 13 -6.29 -5.02 9.43
C GLU A 13 -6.46 -6.33 8.64
N ALA A 14 -6.16 -6.30 7.34
CA ALA A 14 -6.31 -7.44 6.43
C ALA A 14 -5.19 -8.49 6.54
N VAL A 15 -4.06 -8.13 7.13
CA VAL A 15 -2.96 -9.06 7.40
C VAL A 15 -3.33 -9.98 8.56
N LEU A 16 -3.02 -11.27 8.41
CA LEU A 16 -3.24 -12.27 9.47
C LEU A 16 -2.51 -11.87 10.77
N PRO A 17 -3.13 -12.07 11.95
CA PRO A 17 -2.62 -11.58 13.22
C PRO A 17 -1.14 -11.91 13.49
N GLU A 18 -0.71 -13.13 13.17
CA GLU A 18 0.64 -13.63 13.41
C GLU A 18 1.74 -12.93 12.58
N PHE A 19 1.37 -12.22 11.50
CA PHE A 19 2.30 -11.50 10.64
C PHE A 19 2.21 -9.97 10.80
N ARG A 20 1.28 -9.46 11.62
CA ARG A 20 0.99 -8.02 11.70
C ARG A 20 2.19 -7.19 12.12
N ASP A 21 2.90 -7.56 13.17
CA ASP A 21 4.07 -6.80 13.63
C ASP A 21 5.14 -6.73 12.54
N ARG A 22 5.46 -7.87 11.92
CA ARG A 22 6.44 -7.92 10.83
C ARG A 22 6.03 -7.06 9.64
N VAL A 23 4.76 -7.17 9.21
CA VAL A 23 4.27 -6.38 8.07
C VAL A 23 4.18 -4.90 8.44
N ALA A 24 3.87 -4.55 9.68
CA ALA A 24 3.84 -3.18 10.16
C ALA A 24 5.22 -2.52 10.08
N ASP A 25 6.29 -3.22 10.49
CA ASP A 25 7.67 -2.76 10.34
C ASP A 25 8.00 -2.42 8.89
N TYR A 26 7.68 -3.30 7.94
CA TYR A 26 7.92 -3.04 6.51
C TYR A 26 7.00 -1.97 5.92
N LEU A 27 5.78 -1.81 6.44
CA LEU A 27 4.83 -0.82 5.93
C LEU A 27 5.24 0.61 6.24
N VAL A 28 6.01 0.84 7.31
CA VAL A 28 6.49 2.16 7.70
C VAL A 28 7.29 2.81 6.57
N ASP A 29 8.19 2.07 5.92
CA ASP A 29 9.01 2.60 4.82
C ASP A 29 8.17 3.13 3.65
N TYR A 30 7.07 2.44 3.32
CA TYR A 30 6.14 2.89 2.29
C TYR A 30 5.30 4.08 2.76
N GLU A 31 4.86 4.05 4.02
CA GLU A 31 3.99 5.08 4.60
C GLU A 31 4.69 6.42 4.72
N GLU A 32 5.95 6.43 5.15
CA GLU A 32 6.76 7.65 5.27
C GLU A 32 6.86 8.37 3.92
N VAL A 33 7.15 7.65 2.83
CA VAL A 33 7.28 8.26 1.51
C VAL A 33 5.93 8.60 0.89
N LEU A 34 4.92 7.72 0.98
CA LEU A 34 3.61 7.93 0.35
C LEU A 34 2.74 8.98 1.05
N LEU A 35 3.06 9.33 2.29
CA LEU A 35 2.43 10.42 3.04
C LEU A 35 3.24 11.72 3.02
N ASP A 36 4.46 11.72 2.50
CA ASP A 36 5.27 12.92 2.36
C ASP A 36 4.72 13.82 1.26
N THR A 37 4.24 15.01 1.66
CA THR A 37 3.73 16.03 0.73
C THR A 37 4.83 16.72 -0.08
N ALA A 38 6.10 16.56 0.31
CA ALA A 38 7.26 17.12 -0.40
C ALA A 38 7.89 16.12 -1.38
N ALA A 39 7.48 14.84 -1.38
CA ALA A 39 8.02 13.83 -2.26
C ALA A 39 7.66 14.09 -3.73
N GLU A 40 8.61 13.85 -4.62
CA GLU A 40 8.41 14.04 -6.06
C GLU A 40 7.37 13.05 -6.61
N PRO A 41 6.51 13.44 -7.56
CA PRO A 41 5.47 12.57 -8.12
C PRO A 41 6.00 11.24 -8.68
N GLN A 42 7.19 11.25 -9.27
CA GLN A 42 7.85 10.04 -9.80
C GLN A 42 8.28 9.09 -8.70
N VAL A 43 8.75 9.62 -7.56
CA VAL A 43 9.08 8.84 -6.37
C VAL A 43 7.81 8.22 -5.79
N LEU A 44 6.75 9.01 -5.60
CA LEU A 44 5.46 8.51 -5.13
C LEU A 44 4.91 7.39 -6.02
N TYR A 45 5.00 7.56 -7.34
CA TYR A 45 4.60 6.54 -8.31
C TYR A 45 5.40 5.25 -8.16
N ALA A 46 6.73 5.35 -8.09
CA ALA A 46 7.61 4.20 -7.94
C ALA A 46 7.34 3.42 -6.64
N ILE A 47 7.24 4.14 -5.51
CA ILE A 47 6.94 3.54 -4.20
C ILE A 47 5.56 2.89 -4.19
N ALA A 48 4.54 3.52 -4.79
CA ALA A 48 3.21 2.94 -4.87
C ALA A 48 3.19 1.65 -5.71
N GLN A 49 3.97 1.57 -6.79
CA GLN A 49 4.11 0.33 -7.57
C GLN A 49 4.84 -0.77 -6.76
N GLN A 50 5.84 -0.42 -5.97
CA GLN A 50 6.51 -1.36 -5.07
C GLN A 50 5.54 -1.89 -3.99
N LEU A 51 4.72 -1.02 -3.39
CA LEU A 51 3.70 -1.43 -2.42
C LEU A 51 2.72 -2.44 -3.03
N ARG A 52 2.28 -2.24 -4.27
CA ARG A 52 1.43 -3.23 -4.97
C ARG A 52 2.12 -4.58 -5.15
N GLY A 53 3.40 -4.57 -5.51
CA GLY A 53 4.23 -5.78 -5.59
C GLY A 53 4.31 -6.50 -4.25
N TYR A 54 4.50 -5.76 -3.17
CA TYR A 54 4.54 -6.29 -1.81
C TYR A 54 3.20 -6.92 -1.40
N LEU A 55 2.08 -6.22 -1.61
CA LEU A 55 0.73 -6.74 -1.35
C LEU A 55 0.43 -8.03 -2.13
N ARG A 56 0.87 -8.10 -3.39
CA ARG A 56 0.80 -9.34 -4.18
C ARG A 56 1.63 -10.46 -3.54
N GLY A 57 2.83 -10.16 -3.06
CA GLY A 57 3.68 -11.11 -2.34
C GLY A 57 3.04 -11.63 -1.04
N LEU A 58 2.38 -10.77 -0.27
CA LEU A 58 1.61 -11.17 0.91
C LEU A 58 0.45 -12.08 0.52
N ASN A 59 -0.23 -11.81 -0.60
CA ASN A 59 -1.31 -12.67 -1.08
C ASN A 59 -0.81 -14.04 -1.55
N THR A 60 0.28 -14.10 -2.33
CA THR A 60 0.83 -15.37 -2.84
C THR A 60 1.35 -16.25 -1.71
N THR A 61 1.86 -15.64 -0.64
CA THR A 61 2.31 -16.33 0.59
C THR A 61 1.18 -16.57 1.60
N ARG A 62 -0.08 -16.23 1.25
CA ARG A 62 -1.28 -16.40 2.09
C ARG A 62 -1.26 -15.63 3.41
N VAL A 63 -0.44 -14.58 3.50
CA VAL A 63 -0.44 -13.61 4.61
C VAL A 63 -1.61 -12.62 4.49
N LEU A 64 -2.11 -12.41 3.27
CA LEU A 64 -3.24 -11.55 2.92
C LEU A 64 -4.30 -12.33 2.13
N GLY A 65 -5.57 -12.19 2.51
CA GLY A 65 -6.69 -12.79 1.79
C GLY A 65 -6.84 -12.25 0.36
N MET A 66 -7.31 -13.09 -0.56
CA MET A 66 -7.48 -12.69 -1.97
C MET A 66 -8.48 -11.54 -2.15
N ALA A 67 -9.59 -11.56 -1.39
CA ALA A 67 -10.60 -10.50 -1.44
C ALA A 67 -10.06 -9.16 -0.92
N ASP A 68 -9.23 -9.19 0.12
CA ASP A 68 -8.57 -8.00 0.65
C ASP A 68 -7.51 -7.46 -0.32
N TRP A 69 -6.75 -8.35 -0.96
CA TRP A 69 -5.75 -7.96 -1.95
C TRP A 69 -6.34 -7.13 -3.11
N GLU A 70 -7.46 -7.57 -3.70
CA GLU A 70 -8.10 -6.83 -4.82
C GLU A 70 -8.65 -5.46 -4.41
N ASP A 71 -9.20 -5.32 -3.20
CA ASP A 71 -9.63 -4.02 -2.67
C ASP A 71 -8.44 -3.09 -2.41
N LEU A 72 -7.38 -3.63 -1.79
CA LEU A 72 -6.18 -2.87 -1.45
C LEU A 72 -5.40 -2.44 -2.71
N ASP A 73 -5.24 -3.30 -3.70
CA ASP A 73 -4.59 -2.96 -4.97
C ASP A 73 -5.32 -1.79 -5.66
N ARG A 74 -6.65 -1.87 -5.75
CA ARG A 74 -7.48 -0.79 -6.32
C ARG A 74 -7.33 0.52 -5.55
N ARG A 75 -7.28 0.47 -4.21
CA ARG A 75 -7.09 1.67 -3.38
C ARG A 75 -5.74 2.32 -3.63
N VAL A 76 -4.67 1.53 -3.74
CA VAL A 76 -3.33 2.05 -4.04
C VAL A 76 -3.29 2.70 -5.42
N VAL A 77 -3.88 2.05 -6.43
CA VAL A 77 -3.98 2.63 -7.77
C VAL A 77 -4.72 3.97 -7.74
N GLN A 78 -5.89 4.02 -7.10
CA GLN A 78 -6.74 5.21 -7.06
C GLN A 78 -6.14 6.38 -6.27
N ALA A 79 -5.30 6.10 -5.27
CA ALA A 79 -4.69 7.12 -4.43
C ALA A 79 -3.42 7.71 -5.05
N TRP A 80 -2.57 6.90 -5.67
CA TRP A 80 -1.23 7.35 -6.09
C TRP A 80 -0.90 7.16 -7.58
N LEU A 81 -1.66 6.35 -8.33
CA LEU A 81 -1.31 6.00 -9.71
C LEU A 81 -2.26 6.57 -10.78
N VAL A 82 -3.48 6.96 -10.41
CA VAL A 82 -4.46 7.56 -11.35
C VAL A 82 -4.05 8.96 -11.81
N LEU A 83 -3.23 9.68 -11.03
CA LEU A 83 -2.79 11.05 -11.35
C LEU A 83 -1.72 11.14 -12.45
N GLN A 84 -1.10 10.03 -12.87
CA GLN A 84 -0.05 9.99 -13.89
C GLN A 84 -0.50 9.37 -15.23
N GLN A 85 -1.80 9.13 -15.42
CA GLN A 85 -2.37 8.60 -16.67
C GLN A 85 -3.02 9.70 -17.55
N ALA A 86 -2.85 10.98 -17.19
CA ALA A 86 -3.49 12.12 -17.85
C ALA A 86 -2.50 13.07 -18.58
N GLU A 87 -1.25 12.64 -18.80
CA GLU A 87 -0.27 13.34 -19.65
C GLU A 87 -0.13 12.69 -21.03
#